data_AF-A0A1D7NHG0-F1
#
_entry.id   AF-A0A1D7NHG0-F1
#
_cell.length_a   1.000
_cell.length_b   1.000
_cell.length_c   1.000
_cell.angle_alpha   90.00
_cell.angle_beta   90.00
_cell.angle_gamma   90.00
#
_symmetry.space_group_name_H-M   'P 1'
#
loop_
_entity.id
_entity.type
_entity.pdbx_description
1 polymer ?
#
loop_
_entity_poly.entity_id
_entity_poly.type
_entity_poly.pdbx_seq_one_letter_code
_entity_poly.pdbx_strand_id
1 'polypeptide(L)'
;MIARVIGAALALAALTATPIAAQEPGTAVPPAPFIAADFQVPTLVEGPGFKLVPLGPALVDIDFAAYMSSIEHLQQTFTRSKGWPRADITTAEAMTDMLTEQGRFARRESFAYAVLTPDGTRERGCVYVYPGTVPGYDAEVRLWVTKAEFDAGFDAELYAWTKAWIAKDWRFNNVAYPGRAIPWETWDRLGAK
;
A
#
# COMPACT_ATOMS: atom_id res chain seq x y z
N MET A 1 96.98 -10.21 -5.78
CA MET A 1 95.58 -10.65 -5.60
C MET A 1 94.88 -10.48 -6.94
N ILE A 2 94.64 -11.58 -7.64
CA ILE A 2 94.18 -11.62 -9.03
C ILE A 2 92.66 -11.77 -9.05
N ALA A 3 92.03 -10.88 -9.81
CA ALA A 3 90.59 -10.80 -10.04
C ALA A 3 90.03 -12.06 -10.73
N ARG A 4 88.86 -12.51 -10.29
CA ARG A 4 88.01 -13.47 -11.00
C ARG A 4 86.80 -12.72 -11.55
N VAL A 5 86.66 -12.75 -12.88
CA VAL A 5 85.45 -12.38 -13.61
C VAL A 5 84.64 -13.67 -13.82
N ILE A 6 83.37 -13.67 -13.42
CA ILE A 6 82.39 -14.67 -13.87
C ILE A 6 81.14 -13.90 -14.29
N GLY A 7 80.76 -14.05 -15.55
CA GLY A 7 79.61 -13.41 -16.18
C GLY A 7 78.28 -13.91 -15.64
N ALA A 8 77.29 -13.01 -15.64
CA ALA A 8 75.89 -13.32 -15.37
C ALA A 8 75.08 -13.16 -16.65
N ALA A 9 74.39 -14.24 -17.04
CA ALA A 9 73.45 -14.27 -18.15
C ALA A 9 72.15 -13.55 -17.77
N LEU A 10 71.66 -12.65 -18.65
CA LEU A 10 70.33 -12.07 -18.54
C LEU A 10 69.28 -13.08 -19.01
N ALA A 11 68.38 -13.48 -18.11
CA ALA A 11 67.14 -14.16 -18.45
C ALA A 11 66.00 -13.13 -18.54
N LEU A 12 65.35 -13.07 -19.69
CA LEU A 12 64.19 -12.21 -19.96
C LEU A 12 62.93 -12.88 -19.34
N ALA A 13 62.39 -12.32 -18.27
CA ALA A 13 61.13 -12.76 -17.68
C ALA A 13 59.95 -12.05 -18.36
N ALA A 14 59.08 -12.81 -19.03
CA ALA A 14 57.84 -12.30 -19.60
C ALA A 14 56.81 -12.08 -18.50
N LEU A 15 56.39 -10.82 -18.28
CA LEU A 15 55.23 -10.50 -17.44
C LEU A 15 53.94 -10.83 -18.19
N THR A 16 53.22 -11.85 -17.74
CA THR A 16 51.84 -12.10 -18.18
C THR A 16 50.89 -11.26 -17.31
N ALA A 17 50.26 -10.25 -17.90
CA ALA A 17 49.20 -9.50 -17.24
C ALA A 17 47.93 -10.37 -17.16
N THR A 18 47.47 -10.66 -15.95
CA THR A 18 46.15 -11.27 -15.71
C THR A 18 45.05 -10.25 -16.00
N PRO A 19 44.02 -10.59 -16.79
CA PRO A 19 42.91 -9.68 -17.00
C PRO A 19 42.09 -9.55 -15.72
N ILE A 20 41.77 -8.31 -15.35
CA ILE A 20 40.78 -8.00 -14.32
C ILE A 20 39.41 -8.40 -14.88
N ALA A 21 38.79 -9.43 -14.31
CA ALA A 21 37.42 -9.78 -14.63
C ALA A 21 36.49 -8.61 -14.27
N ALA A 22 35.76 -8.10 -15.24
CA ALA A 22 34.70 -7.12 -15.01
C ALA A 22 33.61 -7.79 -14.17
N GLN A 23 33.34 -7.26 -12.98
CA GLN A 23 32.21 -7.66 -12.16
C GLN A 23 30.93 -7.33 -12.95
N GLU A 24 30.14 -8.35 -13.32
CA GLU A 24 28.84 -8.10 -13.93
C GLU A 24 27.98 -7.26 -12.96
N PRO A 25 27.27 -6.23 -13.45
CA PRO A 25 26.38 -5.46 -12.60
C PRO A 25 25.34 -6.41 -12.00
N GLY A 26 25.39 -6.57 -10.68
CA GLY A 26 24.50 -7.47 -9.95
C GLY A 26 23.05 -7.19 -10.33
N THR A 27 22.38 -8.19 -10.88
CA THR A 27 20.95 -8.13 -11.14
C THR A 27 20.24 -7.87 -9.82
N ALA A 28 19.75 -6.65 -9.62
CA ALA A 28 18.93 -6.33 -8.47
C ALA A 28 17.71 -7.25 -8.49
N VAL A 29 17.56 -8.10 -7.47
CA VAL A 29 16.36 -8.91 -7.30
C VAL A 29 15.20 -7.92 -7.11
N PRO A 30 14.14 -7.99 -7.93
CA PRO A 30 13.00 -7.11 -7.75
C PRO A 30 12.41 -7.32 -6.35
N PRO A 31 11.90 -6.26 -5.70
CA PRO A 31 11.32 -6.40 -4.37
C PRO A 31 10.21 -7.46 -4.39
N ALA A 32 10.13 -8.23 -3.31
CA ALA A 32 9.10 -9.24 -3.16
C ALA A 32 7.69 -8.60 -3.29
N PRO A 33 6.72 -9.29 -3.91
CA PRO A 33 5.37 -8.77 -4.06
C PRO A 33 4.71 -8.57 -2.70
N PHE A 34 3.85 -7.56 -2.58
CA PHE A 34 3.11 -7.27 -1.34
C PHE A 34 2.28 -8.47 -0.87
N ILE A 35 1.59 -9.14 -1.79
CA ILE A 35 0.82 -10.35 -1.50
C ILE A 35 1.32 -11.50 -2.38
N ALA A 36 1.38 -12.70 -1.80
CA ALA A 36 1.69 -13.94 -2.52
C ALA A 36 0.83 -14.11 -3.79
N ALA A 37 1.43 -14.58 -4.88
CA ALA A 37 0.76 -14.65 -6.19
C ALA A 37 -0.47 -15.60 -6.20
N ASP A 38 -0.48 -16.62 -5.33
CA ASP A 38 -1.55 -17.61 -5.20
C ASP A 38 -2.73 -17.12 -4.34
N PHE A 39 -2.53 -16.04 -3.57
CA PHE A 39 -3.59 -15.49 -2.73
C PHE A 39 -4.70 -14.87 -3.58
N GLN A 40 -5.91 -15.39 -3.39
CA GLN A 40 -7.12 -14.89 -4.04
C GLN A 40 -7.60 -13.65 -3.29
N VAL A 41 -7.38 -12.48 -3.90
CA VAL A 41 -7.84 -11.21 -3.34
C VAL A 41 -9.37 -11.17 -3.49
N PRO A 42 -10.13 -10.97 -2.40
CA PRO A 42 -11.59 -10.92 -2.49
C PRO A 42 -12.07 -9.81 -3.43
N THR A 43 -13.04 -10.10 -4.29
CA THR A 43 -13.69 -9.08 -5.14
C THR A 43 -15.14 -8.82 -4.74
N LEU A 44 -15.64 -9.57 -3.75
CA LEU A 44 -16.89 -9.37 -3.06
C LEU A 44 -16.76 -9.97 -1.65
N VAL A 45 -17.09 -9.20 -0.63
CA VAL A 45 -17.18 -9.71 0.76
C VAL A 45 -18.49 -9.24 1.36
N GLU A 46 -19.29 -10.17 1.87
CA GLU A 46 -20.54 -9.85 2.55
C GLU A 46 -20.29 -9.62 4.05
N GLY A 47 -20.77 -8.49 4.54
CA GLY A 47 -20.79 -8.14 5.95
C GLY A 47 -22.21 -8.05 6.49
N PRO A 48 -22.39 -7.88 7.81
CA PRO A 48 -23.71 -7.68 8.40
C PRO A 48 -24.30 -6.32 7.96
N GLY A 49 -25.18 -6.36 6.95
CA GLY A 49 -25.85 -5.16 6.44
C GLY A 49 -25.01 -4.30 5.49
N PHE A 50 -23.94 -4.86 4.90
CA PHE A 50 -23.14 -4.20 3.88
C PHE A 50 -22.40 -5.21 3.02
N LYS A 51 -21.77 -4.75 1.93
CA LYS A 51 -20.82 -5.54 1.14
C LYS A 51 -19.60 -4.71 0.79
N LEU A 52 -18.44 -5.35 0.70
CA LEU A 52 -17.22 -4.74 0.15
C LEU A 52 -17.06 -5.17 -1.31
N VAL A 53 -16.79 -4.20 -2.18
CA VAL A 53 -16.42 -4.43 -3.58
C VAL A 53 -15.23 -3.53 -3.95
N PRO A 54 -14.32 -3.96 -4.84
CA PRO A 54 -13.19 -3.13 -5.26
C PRO A 54 -13.64 -1.78 -5.83
N LEU A 55 -12.95 -0.70 -5.48
CA LEU A 55 -13.14 0.59 -6.12
C LEU A 55 -12.73 0.53 -7.59
N GLY A 56 -13.47 1.26 -8.42
CA GLY A 56 -13.24 1.34 -9.86
C GLY A 56 -14.28 2.21 -10.56
N PRO A 57 -14.13 2.44 -11.88
CA PRO A 57 -14.93 3.40 -12.63
C PRO A 57 -16.45 3.24 -12.50
N ALA A 58 -16.93 2.00 -12.31
CA ALA A 58 -18.35 1.71 -12.14
C ALA A 58 -18.97 2.29 -10.86
N LEU A 59 -18.16 2.66 -9.87
CA LEU A 59 -18.61 3.21 -8.59
C LEU A 59 -18.35 4.71 -8.46
N VAL A 60 -17.81 5.37 -9.50
CA VAL A 60 -17.37 6.78 -9.43
C VAL A 60 -18.43 7.72 -8.87
N ASP A 61 -19.68 7.60 -9.34
CA ASP A 61 -20.76 8.50 -8.90
C ASP A 61 -21.19 8.21 -7.46
N ILE A 62 -21.13 6.94 -7.04
CA ILE A 62 -21.52 6.49 -5.70
C ILE A 62 -20.47 6.92 -4.67
N ASP A 63 -19.19 6.69 -4.96
CA ASP A 63 -18.07 7.09 -4.10
C ASP A 63 -17.96 8.61 -4.02
N PHE A 64 -18.08 9.30 -5.17
CA PHE A 64 -18.09 10.76 -5.22
C PHE A 64 -19.19 11.35 -4.32
N ALA A 65 -20.42 10.82 -4.42
CA ALA A 65 -21.52 11.27 -3.56
C ALA A 65 -21.21 11.02 -2.07
N ALA A 66 -20.60 9.88 -1.74
CA ALA A 66 -20.27 9.51 -0.37
C ALA A 66 -19.25 10.48 0.26
N TYR A 67 -18.07 10.66 -0.34
CA TYR A 67 -17.05 11.50 0.27
C TYR A 67 -17.40 13.00 0.19
N MET A 68 -18.11 13.45 -0.85
CA MET A 68 -18.51 14.86 -0.98
C MET A 68 -19.56 15.26 0.07
N SER A 69 -20.40 14.31 0.51
CA SER A 69 -21.34 14.54 1.63
C SER A 69 -20.63 14.71 2.99
N SER A 70 -19.33 14.40 3.07
CA SER A 70 -18.61 14.17 4.32
C SER A 70 -17.27 14.91 4.39
N ILE A 71 -17.07 15.98 3.60
CA ILE A 71 -15.78 16.68 3.49
C ILE A 71 -15.17 17.05 4.84
N GLU A 72 -15.86 17.84 5.65
CA GLU A 72 -15.33 18.30 6.94
C GLU A 72 -15.02 17.12 7.86
N HIS A 73 -15.93 16.14 7.91
CA HIS A 73 -15.76 14.94 8.71
C HIS A 73 -14.49 14.18 8.33
N LEU A 74 -14.32 13.87 7.04
CA LEU A 74 -13.18 13.10 6.55
C LEU A 74 -11.86 13.86 6.75
N GLN A 75 -11.88 15.19 6.58
CA GLN A 75 -10.75 16.07 6.86
C GLN A 75 -10.32 16.03 8.35
N GLN A 76 -11.27 15.81 9.26
CA GLN A 76 -11.00 15.73 10.70
C GLN A 76 -10.61 14.32 11.16
N THR A 77 -11.20 13.27 10.58
CA THR A 77 -11.17 11.91 11.16
C THR A 77 -10.35 10.90 10.38
N PHE A 78 -10.09 11.13 9.09
CA PHE A 78 -9.50 10.12 8.21
C PHE A 78 -8.18 10.56 7.55
N THR A 79 -8.20 11.70 6.86
CA THR A 79 -7.04 12.19 6.13
C THR A 79 -6.10 12.95 7.06
N ARG A 80 -4.84 13.12 6.60
CA ARG A 80 -3.82 13.93 7.28
C ARG A 80 -3.62 15.29 6.61
N SER A 81 -4.54 15.71 5.74
CA SER A 81 -4.45 16.97 5.01
C SER A 81 -5.83 17.56 4.77
N LYS A 82 -5.89 18.87 4.50
CA LYS A 82 -7.11 19.52 3.97
C LYS A 82 -7.23 19.41 2.45
N GLY A 83 -6.34 18.64 1.81
CA GLY A 83 -6.30 18.49 0.35
C GLY A 83 -7.33 17.50 -0.21
N TRP A 84 -7.88 16.63 0.64
CA TRP A 84 -8.92 15.69 0.26
C TRP A 84 -9.89 15.37 1.43
N PRO A 85 -11.20 15.24 1.17
CA PRO A 85 -11.85 15.69 -0.04
C PRO A 85 -11.95 17.22 -0.02
N ARG A 86 -12.11 17.85 -1.18
CA ARG A 86 -12.27 19.31 -1.32
C ARG A 86 -13.49 19.58 -2.20
N ALA A 87 -14.14 20.73 -2.00
CA ALA A 87 -15.45 21.02 -2.61
C ALA A 87 -15.39 21.16 -4.15
N ASP A 88 -14.20 21.40 -4.70
CA ASP A 88 -13.94 21.64 -6.11
C ASP A 88 -13.33 20.42 -6.83
N ILE A 89 -13.46 19.20 -6.28
CA ILE A 89 -13.09 17.98 -7.01
C ILE A 89 -14.03 17.82 -8.20
N THR A 90 -13.46 17.71 -9.39
CA THR A 90 -14.20 17.50 -10.63
C THR A 90 -14.50 16.01 -10.85
N THR A 91 -15.55 15.71 -11.63
CA THR A 91 -15.85 14.33 -12.04
C THR A 91 -14.68 13.66 -12.78
N ALA A 92 -13.87 14.43 -13.52
CA ALA A 92 -12.68 13.92 -14.21
C ALA A 92 -11.57 13.50 -13.22
N GLU A 93 -11.36 14.29 -12.17
CA GLU A 93 -10.43 13.94 -11.09
C GLU A 93 -10.93 12.70 -10.33
N ALA A 94 -12.22 12.64 -10.00
CA ALA A 94 -12.82 11.48 -9.35
C ALA A 94 -12.69 10.19 -10.20
N MET A 95 -12.93 10.29 -11.51
CA MET A 95 -12.72 9.17 -12.42
C MET A 95 -11.25 8.75 -12.50
N THR A 96 -10.33 9.72 -12.47
CA THR A 96 -8.88 9.43 -12.46
C THR A 96 -8.47 8.67 -11.20
N ASP A 97 -9.05 9.02 -10.04
CA ASP A 97 -8.84 8.31 -8.79
C ASP A 97 -9.35 6.86 -8.87
N MET A 98 -10.58 6.66 -9.37
CA MET A 98 -11.15 5.32 -9.57
C MET A 98 -10.34 4.44 -10.53
N LEU A 99 -9.84 5.00 -11.63
CA LEU A 99 -8.94 4.29 -12.55
C LEU A 99 -7.60 3.95 -11.89
N THR A 100 -7.11 4.84 -11.04
CA THR A 100 -5.87 4.63 -10.28
C THR A 100 -6.04 3.48 -9.30
N GLU A 101 -7.12 3.46 -8.51
CA GLU A 101 -7.40 2.40 -7.55
C GLU A 101 -7.66 1.05 -8.23
N GLN A 102 -8.42 1.02 -9.33
CA GLN A 102 -8.57 -0.19 -10.15
C GLN A 102 -7.21 -0.71 -10.66
N GLY A 103 -6.34 0.19 -11.10
CA GLY A 103 -4.99 -0.15 -11.55
C GLY A 103 -4.12 -0.72 -10.43
N ARG A 104 -4.11 -0.10 -9.25
CA ARG A 104 -3.37 -0.61 -8.07
C ARG A 104 -3.89 -1.98 -7.65
N PHE A 105 -5.20 -2.18 -7.66
CA PHE A 105 -5.84 -3.46 -7.34
C PHE A 105 -5.39 -4.55 -8.31
N ALA A 106 -5.44 -4.29 -9.63
CA ALA A 106 -5.02 -5.23 -10.66
C ALA A 106 -3.52 -5.58 -10.56
N ARG A 107 -2.68 -4.60 -10.21
CA ARG A 107 -1.24 -4.79 -9.99
C ARG A 107 -0.89 -5.34 -8.61
N ARG A 108 -1.89 -5.55 -7.73
CA ARG A 108 -1.72 -6.05 -6.35
C ARG A 108 -0.80 -5.16 -5.51
N GLU A 109 -0.82 -3.86 -5.76
CA GLU A 109 -0.02 -2.86 -5.05
C GLU A 109 -0.72 -2.38 -3.77
N SER A 110 -2.05 -2.25 -3.84
CA SER A 110 -2.94 -1.95 -2.72
C SER A 110 -4.37 -2.34 -3.09
N PHE A 111 -5.24 -2.44 -2.09
CA PHE A 111 -6.62 -2.87 -2.29
C PHE A 111 -7.58 -1.90 -1.62
N ALA A 112 -8.32 -1.16 -2.43
CA ALA A 112 -9.36 -0.24 -1.99
C ALA A 112 -10.74 -0.87 -2.24
N TYR A 113 -11.59 -0.86 -1.23
CA TYR A 113 -12.94 -1.42 -1.26
C TYR A 113 -13.95 -0.35 -0.87
N ALA A 114 -14.97 -0.16 -1.72
CA ALA A 114 -16.20 0.53 -1.33
C ALA A 114 -16.99 -0.35 -0.37
N VAL A 115 -17.47 0.24 0.73
CA VAL A 115 -18.40 -0.38 1.68
C VAL A 115 -19.80 0.04 1.28
N LEU A 116 -20.48 -0.79 0.52
CA LEU A 116 -21.81 -0.50 -0.02
C LEU A 116 -22.92 -1.00 0.89
N THR A 117 -24.08 -0.37 0.81
CA THR A 117 -25.35 -0.97 1.26
C THR A 117 -25.57 -2.33 0.58
N PRO A 118 -26.38 -3.25 1.15
CA PRO A 118 -26.56 -4.59 0.58
C PRO A 118 -27.07 -4.58 -0.87
N ASP A 119 -27.98 -3.65 -1.18
CA ASP A 119 -28.51 -3.42 -2.53
C ASP A 119 -27.48 -2.75 -3.48
N GLY A 120 -26.37 -2.22 -2.96
CA GLY A 120 -25.32 -1.58 -3.74
C GLY A 120 -25.64 -0.15 -4.20
N THR A 121 -26.73 0.45 -3.73
CA THR A 121 -27.20 1.75 -4.22
C THR A 121 -26.49 2.93 -3.58
N ARG A 122 -25.85 2.74 -2.42
CA ARG A 122 -25.15 3.80 -1.69
C ARG A 122 -23.87 3.27 -1.05
N GLU A 123 -22.84 4.11 -1.06
CA GLU A 123 -21.62 3.88 -0.31
C GLU A 123 -21.71 4.47 1.10
N ARG A 124 -21.28 3.65 2.06
CA ARG A 124 -21.27 3.96 3.49
C ARG A 124 -19.89 4.40 3.95
N GLY A 125 -18.84 4.04 3.21
CA GLY A 125 -17.44 4.22 3.59
C GLY A 125 -16.50 3.45 2.66
N CYS A 126 -15.21 3.48 2.95
CA CYS A 126 -14.20 2.65 2.27
C CYS A 126 -13.32 1.91 3.28
N VAL A 127 -12.74 0.79 2.84
CA VAL A 127 -11.66 0.07 3.51
C VAL A 127 -10.48 -0.06 2.56
N TYR A 128 -9.29 0.24 3.04
CA TYR A 128 -8.04 0.18 2.28
C TYR A 128 -7.06 -0.77 2.96
N VAL A 129 -6.41 -1.61 2.16
CA VAL A 129 -5.32 -2.50 2.57
C VAL A 129 -4.08 -2.13 1.77
N TYR A 130 -3.10 -1.53 2.43
CA TYR A 130 -1.83 -1.10 1.85
C TYR A 130 -0.67 -1.94 2.40
N PRO A 131 0.46 -2.01 1.68
CA PRO A 131 1.71 -2.55 2.24
C PRO A 131 2.12 -1.76 3.48
N GLY A 132 2.64 -2.45 4.48
CA GLY A 132 3.18 -1.81 5.67
C GLY A 132 4.37 -0.91 5.31
N THR A 133 4.25 0.38 5.63
CA THR A 133 5.30 1.38 5.35
C THR A 133 6.34 1.48 6.47
N VAL A 134 6.02 0.94 7.64
CA VAL A 134 6.87 0.90 8.85
C VAL A 134 7.46 -0.51 9.01
N PRO A 135 8.77 -0.65 9.28
CA PRO A 135 9.39 -1.96 9.52
C PRO A 135 8.66 -2.79 10.57
N GLY A 136 8.43 -4.06 10.26
CA GLY A 136 7.75 -5.01 11.13
C GLY A 136 6.24 -5.12 10.93
N TYR A 137 5.61 -4.26 10.13
CA TYR A 137 4.22 -4.42 9.70
C TYR A 137 4.15 -4.97 8.28
N ASP A 138 3.34 -6.00 8.08
CA ASP A 138 3.09 -6.58 6.76
C ASP A 138 2.13 -5.69 5.96
N ALA A 139 1.12 -5.13 6.63
CA ALA A 139 0.11 -4.27 6.04
C ALA A 139 -0.26 -3.11 6.96
N GLU A 140 -0.74 -2.03 6.36
CA GLU A 140 -1.51 -0.99 7.05
C GLU A 140 -2.94 -0.97 6.50
N VAL A 141 -3.92 -0.95 7.41
CA VAL A 141 -5.34 -0.90 7.07
C VAL A 141 -5.93 0.42 7.53
N ARG A 142 -6.61 1.09 6.60
CA ARG A 142 -7.29 2.37 6.84
C ARG A 142 -8.74 2.24 6.43
N LEU A 143 -9.62 2.98 7.09
CA LEU A 143 -11.03 3.02 6.74
C LEU A 143 -11.63 4.37 7.10
N TRP A 144 -12.69 4.73 6.39
CA TRP A 144 -13.57 5.82 6.74
C TRP A 144 -15.03 5.44 6.48
N VAL A 145 -15.94 6.16 7.11
CA VAL A 145 -17.36 6.12 6.81
C VAL A 145 -17.86 7.53 6.54
N THR A 146 -19.00 7.65 5.86
CA THR A 146 -19.65 8.96 5.70
C THR A 146 -20.06 9.52 7.06
N LYS A 147 -20.22 10.83 7.17
CA LYS A 147 -20.63 11.49 8.42
C LYS A 147 -21.94 10.92 8.98
N ALA A 148 -22.91 10.63 8.11
CA ALA A 148 -24.18 10.05 8.50
C ALA A 148 -24.02 8.65 9.12
N GLU A 149 -23.14 7.83 8.55
CA GLU A 149 -22.86 6.48 9.04
C GLU A 149 -22.02 6.52 10.34
N PHE A 150 -21.12 7.49 10.47
CA PHE A 150 -20.40 7.76 11.71
C PHE A 150 -21.38 8.10 12.85
N ASP A 151 -22.30 9.04 12.61
CA ASP A 151 -23.30 9.47 13.59
C ASP A 151 -24.26 8.33 13.98
N ALA A 152 -24.50 7.39 13.07
CA ALA A 152 -25.28 6.18 13.33
C ALA A 152 -24.50 5.09 14.09
N GLY A 153 -23.22 5.28 14.39
CA GLY A 153 -22.37 4.32 15.11
C GLY A 153 -21.69 3.27 14.24
N PHE A 154 -21.86 3.33 12.91
CA PHE A 154 -21.35 2.30 12.00
C PHE A 154 -19.82 2.27 11.89
N ASP A 155 -19.11 3.37 12.15
CA ASP A 155 -17.64 3.41 12.10
C ASP A 155 -17.01 2.37 13.04
N ALA A 156 -17.50 2.28 14.27
CA ALA A 156 -17.01 1.35 15.27
C ALA A 156 -17.31 -0.11 14.88
N GLU A 157 -18.49 -0.36 14.33
CA GLU A 157 -18.91 -1.67 13.84
C GLU A 157 -18.06 -2.12 12.65
N LEU A 158 -17.89 -1.26 11.66
CA LEU A 158 -17.06 -1.52 10.48
C LEU A 158 -15.61 -1.75 10.86
N TYR A 159 -15.06 -0.97 11.81
CA TYR A 159 -13.70 -1.17 12.28
C TYR A 159 -13.51 -2.53 12.96
N ALA A 160 -14.41 -2.90 13.87
CA ALA A 160 -14.36 -4.19 14.55
C ALA A 160 -14.47 -5.36 13.55
N TRP A 161 -15.41 -5.26 12.61
CA TRP A 161 -15.59 -6.25 11.55
C TRP A 161 -14.35 -6.34 10.64
N THR A 162 -13.80 -5.21 10.22
CA THR A 162 -12.63 -5.16 9.34
C THR A 162 -11.43 -5.85 9.99
N LYS A 163 -11.18 -5.63 11.30
CA LYS A 163 -10.11 -6.35 12.01
C LYS A 163 -10.30 -7.86 11.98
N ALA A 164 -11.53 -8.34 12.19
CA ALA A 164 -11.83 -9.77 12.17
C ALA A 164 -11.68 -10.36 10.77
N TRP A 165 -12.15 -9.65 9.74
CA TRP A 165 -12.01 -10.03 8.34
C TRP A 165 -10.53 -10.11 7.92
N ILE A 166 -9.73 -9.07 8.23
CA ILE A 166 -8.30 -9.05 7.93
C ILE A 166 -7.58 -10.20 8.65
N ALA A 167 -7.81 -10.39 9.95
CA ALA A 167 -7.14 -11.45 10.71
C ALA A 167 -7.50 -12.88 10.24
N LYS A 168 -8.71 -13.07 9.71
CA LYS A 168 -9.20 -14.38 9.28
C LYS A 168 -8.82 -14.71 7.85
N ASP A 169 -9.03 -13.77 6.94
CA ASP A 169 -9.00 -14.05 5.50
C ASP A 169 -7.70 -13.57 4.85
N TRP A 170 -6.99 -12.62 5.46
CA TRP A 170 -5.72 -12.12 4.94
C TRP A 170 -4.55 -12.81 5.64
N ARG A 171 -3.56 -13.25 4.86
CA ARG A 171 -2.37 -13.99 5.34
C ARG A 171 -1.30 -13.08 5.95
N PHE A 172 -1.70 -12.06 6.71
CA PHE A 172 -0.78 -11.15 7.40
C PHE A 172 -0.52 -11.62 8.83
N ASN A 173 0.70 -11.42 9.32
CA ASN A 173 1.09 -11.68 10.70
C ASN A 173 0.96 -10.42 11.56
N ASN A 174 1.37 -9.26 11.03
CA ASN A 174 1.30 -7.99 11.75
C ASN A 174 0.67 -6.89 10.91
N VAL A 175 -0.48 -6.37 11.37
CA VAL A 175 -1.26 -5.35 10.66
C VAL A 175 -1.38 -4.10 11.51
N ALA A 176 -1.01 -2.96 10.94
CA ALA A 176 -1.22 -1.66 11.56
C ALA A 176 -2.62 -1.12 11.23
N TYR A 177 -3.20 -0.39 12.19
CA TYR A 177 -4.41 0.40 11.99
C TYR A 177 -4.17 1.85 12.41
N PRO A 178 -3.40 2.63 11.61
CA PRO A 178 -3.05 4.00 11.93
C PRO A 178 -4.29 4.91 11.97
N GLY A 179 -4.29 5.90 12.87
CA GLY A 179 -5.46 6.73 13.16
C GLY A 179 -6.59 6.03 13.92
N ARG A 180 -6.39 4.75 14.28
CA ARG A 180 -7.30 3.95 15.11
C ARG A 180 -6.52 3.32 16.26
N ALA A 181 -5.98 2.11 16.08
CA ALA A 181 -5.20 1.43 17.12
C ALA A 181 -3.86 2.14 17.42
N ILE A 182 -3.30 2.82 16.42
CA ILE A 182 -2.04 3.56 16.54
C ILE A 182 -2.35 5.03 16.20
N PRO A 183 -2.18 5.99 17.11
CA PRO A 183 -2.37 7.41 16.80
C PRO A 183 -1.46 7.85 15.64
N TRP A 184 -1.95 8.75 14.78
CA TRP A 184 -1.21 9.22 13.60
C TRP A 184 0.18 9.73 13.95
N GLU A 185 0.30 10.58 14.97
CA GLU A 185 1.59 11.12 15.41
C GLU A 185 2.60 10.02 15.78
N THR A 186 2.13 8.93 16.38
CA THR A 186 2.98 7.77 16.70
C THR A 186 3.34 6.99 15.44
N TRP A 187 2.38 6.75 14.54
CA TRP A 187 2.66 6.08 13.26
C TRP A 187 3.70 6.84 12.43
N ASP A 188 3.56 8.15 12.36
CA ASP A 188 4.43 9.04 11.59
C ASP A 188 5.87 9.02 12.10
N ARG A 189 6.05 8.98 13.43
CA ARG A 189 7.37 8.82 14.05
C ARG A 189 8.02 7.48 13.76
N LEU A 190 7.23 6.41 13.61
CA LEU A 190 7.77 5.09 13.28
C LEU A 190 8.24 5.00 11.82
N GLY A 191 7.64 5.80 10.93
CA GLY A 191 8.01 5.85 9.51
C GLY A 191 9.10 6.87 9.17
N ALA A 192 9.32 7.88 10.04
CA ALA A 192 10.38 8.86 9.88
C ALA A 192 11.76 8.20 10.10
N LYS A 193 12.56 8.15 9.04
CA LYS A 193 14.00 7.84 9.12
C LYS A 193 14.82 9.11 9.24
#